data_AF-A0A8S3CIW9-F1
#
_entry.id   AF-A0A8S3CIW9-F1
#
_cell.length_a   1.000
_cell.length_b   1.000
_cell.length_c   1.000
_cell.angle_alpha   90.00
_cell.angle_beta   90.00
_cell.angle_gamma   90.00
#
_symmetry.space_group_name_H-M   'P 1'
#
loop_
_entity.id
_entity.type
_entity.pdbx_description
1 polymer ?
#
loop_
_entity_poly.entity_id
_entity_poly.type
_entity_poly.pdbx_seq_one_letter_code
_entity_poly.pdbx_strand_id
1 'polypeptide(L)' 'WCQDLTQYYKGVNIQNFSSSWNDGLAFCAIIHRHFPDEFSFDTLSADDPRQNFDLAFTVA' A
#
# COMPACT_ATOMS: atom_id res chain seq x y z
N TRP A 1 10.02 10.83 -1.85
CA TRP A 1 9.24 10.26 -2.97
C TRP A 1 8.16 9.31 -2.46
N CYS A 2 8.49 8.12 -1.91
CA CYS A 2 7.45 7.21 -1.39
C CYS A 2 6.58 7.85 -0.30
N GLN A 3 7.19 8.53 0.69
CA GLN A 3 6.46 9.25 1.73
C GLN A 3 5.50 10.31 1.17
N ASP A 4 5.96 11.16 0.23
CA ASP A 4 5.10 12.17 -0.43
C ASP A 4 3.94 11.55 -1.21
N LEU A 5 4.17 10.40 -1.85
CA LEU A 5 3.13 9.69 -2.60
C LEU A 5 2.07 9.12 -1.67
N THR A 6 2.49 8.59 -0.52
CA THR A 6 1.63 7.89 0.44
C THR A 6 1.15 8.77 1.60
N GLN A 7 1.47 10.07 1.63
CA GLN A 7 1.19 10.97 2.78
C GLN A 7 -0.30 11.09 3.16
N TYR A 8 -1.21 10.78 2.23
CA TYR A 8 -2.66 10.85 2.44
C TYR A 8 -3.30 9.47 2.69
N TYR A 9 -2.50 8.41 2.70
CA TYR A 9 -2.98 7.05 2.92
C TYR A 9 -2.91 6.69 4.40
N LYS A 10 -4.07 6.44 4.98
CA LYS A 10 -4.19 6.09 6.39
C LYS A 10 -3.53 4.74 6.66
N GLY A 11 -2.75 4.65 7.74
CA GLY A 11 -2.06 3.42 8.11
C GLY A 11 -0.73 3.20 7.38
N VAL A 12 -0.36 4.04 6.42
CA VAL A 12 0.94 3.95 5.73
C VAL A 12 1.93 4.95 6.33
N ASN A 13 2.96 4.43 6.98
CA ASN A 13 4.07 5.25 7.46
C ASN A 13 5.41 4.62 7.08
N ILE A 14 5.96 5.07 5.96
CA ILE A 14 7.22 4.55 5.43
C ILE A 14 8.40 5.21 6.17
N GLN A 15 8.98 4.49 7.13
CA GLN A 15 10.17 4.93 7.88
C GLN A 15 11.45 4.26 7.41
N ASN A 16 11.34 3.10 6.77
CA ASN A 16 12.47 2.35 6.22
C ASN A 16 12.05 1.56 4.96
N PHE A 17 13.01 0.87 4.35
CA PHE A 17 12.78 0.00 3.18
C PHE A 17 12.70 -1.49 3.55
N SER A 18 12.31 -1.80 4.78
CA SER A 18 12.15 -3.16 5.27
C SER A 18 10.81 -3.33 5.99
N SER A 19 10.77 -3.12 7.31
CA SER A 19 9.59 -3.36 8.13
C SER A 19 8.41 -2.48 7.78
N SER A 20 8.62 -1.25 7.27
CA SER A 20 7.53 -0.37 6.85
C SER A 20 6.78 -0.84 5.60
N TRP A 21 7.21 -1.92 4.97
CA TRP A 21 6.59 -2.50 3.78
C TRP A 21 6.02 -3.89 4.03
N ASN A 22 6.22 -4.44 5.23
CA ASN A 22 5.87 -5.82 5.57
C ASN A 22 4.36 -6.06 5.68
N ASP A 23 3.58 -4.99 5.86
CA ASP A 23 2.12 -5.04 5.88
C ASP A 23 1.50 -4.98 4.48
N GLY A 24 2.29 -4.75 3.43
CA GLY A 24 1.82 -4.61 2.05
C GLY A 24 1.07 -3.31 1.73
N LEU A 25 0.68 -2.52 2.74
CA LEU A 25 -0.10 -1.29 2.54
C LEU A 25 0.70 -0.22 1.79
N ALA A 26 2.01 -0.15 2.03
CA ALA A 26 2.89 0.77 1.31
C ALA A 26 2.89 0.52 -0.21
N PHE A 27 2.85 -0.75 -0.64
CA PHE A 27 2.76 -1.11 -2.06
C PHE A 27 1.39 -0.74 -2.63
N CYS A 28 0.32 -1.13 -1.94
CA CYS A 28 -1.04 -0.81 -2.35
C CYS A 28 -1.25 0.71 -2.48
N ALA A 29 -0.71 1.52 -1.57
CA ALA A 29 -0.85 2.98 -1.62
C ALA A 29 -0.14 3.60 -2.83
N ILE A 30 1.02 3.07 -3.21
CA ILE A 30 1.76 3.54 -4.39
C ILE A 30 1.03 3.13 -5.67
N ILE A 31 0.54 1.89 -5.75
CA ILE A 31 -0.20 1.43 -6.93
C ILE A 31 -1.51 2.19 -7.09
N HIS A 32 -2.29 2.33 -6.02
CA HIS A 32 -3.55 3.09 -6.02
C HIS A 32 -3.34 4.56 -6.40
N ARG A 33 -2.18 5.14 -6.09
CA ARG A 33 -1.83 6.50 -6.51
C ARG A 33 -1.71 6.63 -8.03
N HIS A 34 -1.27 5.58 -8.72
CA HIS A 34 -1.15 5.54 -10.17
C HIS A 34 -2.41 4.98 -10.86
N PHE A 35 -3.11 4.06 -10.21
CA PHE A 35 -4.29 3.35 -10.71
C PHE A 35 -5.38 3.29 -9.63
N PRO A 36 -6.09 4.40 -9.37
CA PRO A 36 -7.09 4.47 -8.30
C PRO A 36 -8.34 3.59 -8.58
N ASP A 37 -8.56 3.19 -9.83
CA ASP A 37 -9.76 2.45 -10.23
C ASP A 37 -9.59 0.92 -10.14
N GLU A 38 -8.38 0.41 -9.90
CA GLU A 38 -8.10 -1.04 -9.87
C GLU A 38 -8.58 -1.72 -8.57
N PHE A 39 -8.50 -1.01 -7.44
CA PHE A 39 -8.98 -1.53 -6.14
C PHE A 39 -9.25 -0.41 -5.16
N SER A 40 -10.05 -0.69 -4.12
CA SER A 40 -10.33 0.26 -3.04
C SER A 40 -9.27 0.16 -1.94
N PHE A 41 -8.45 1.20 -1.77
CA PHE A 41 -7.46 1.21 -0.68
C PHE A 41 -8.12 1.22 0.71
N ASP A 42 -9.24 1.93 0.87
CA ASP A 42 -9.92 2.09 2.17
C ASP A 42 -10.42 0.77 2.79
N THR A 43 -10.52 -0.30 1.98
CA THR A 43 -10.91 -1.63 2.46
C THR A 43 -9.74 -2.47 2.95
N LEU A 44 -8.50 -2.02 2.75
CA LEU A 44 -7.30 -2.77 3.13
C LEU A 44 -6.95 -2.54 4.61
N SER A 45 -6.41 -3.59 5.24
CA SER A 45 -5.97 -3.58 6.64
C SER A 45 -4.52 -4.05 6.76
N ALA A 46 -3.78 -3.48 7.72
CA ALA A 46 -2.42 -3.94 8.04
C ALA A 46 -2.39 -5.36 8.64
N ASP A 47 -3.54 -5.84 9.14
CA ASP A 47 -3.68 -7.16 9.75
C ASP A 47 -3.71 -8.30 8.70
N ASP A 48 -3.95 -7.97 7.43
CA ASP A 48 -4.06 -8.93 6.32
C ASP A 48 -2.97 -8.72 5.25
N PRO A 49 -1.67 -8.85 5.61
CA PRO A 49 -0.56 -8.57 4.69
C PRO A 49 -0.58 -9.45 3.45
N ARG A 50 -1.02 -10.70 3.56
CA ARG A 50 -1.10 -11.62 2.41
C ARG A 50 -2.02 -11.08 1.33
N GLN A 51 -3.21 -10.62 1.72
CA GLN A 51 -4.17 -10.05 0.77
C GLN A 51 -3.62 -8.77 0.14
N ASN A 52 -2.97 -7.92 0.93
CA ASN A 52 -2.36 -6.68 0.42
C ASN A 52 -1.27 -6.98 -0.61
N PHE A 53 -0.39 -7.96 -0.35
CA PHE A 53 0.62 -8.37 -1.31
C PHE A 53 0.00 -8.98 -2.56
N ASP A 54 -0.97 -9.89 -2.43
CA ASP A 54 -1.62 -10.52 -3.58
C ASP A 54 -2.28 -9.47 -4.48
N LEU A 55 -2.96 -8.47 -3.91
CA LEU A 55 -3.53 -7.34 -4.67
C LEU A 55 -2.44 -6.50 -5.34
N ALA A 56 -1.41 -6.11 -4.59
CA ALA A 56 -0.32 -5.30 -5.13
C ALA A 56 0.40 -5.99 -6.29
N PHE A 57 0.66 -7.29 -6.20
CA PHE A 57 1.33 -8.06 -7.26
C PHE A 57 0.41 -8.50 -8.40
N THR A 58 -0.90 -8.50 -8.22
CA THR A 58 -1.85 -8.78 -9.31
C THR A 58 -2.01 -7.57 -10.22
N VAL A 59 -1.95 -6.37 -9.65
CA VAL A 59 -2.14 -5.11 -10.37
C VAL A 59 -0.84 -4.56 -10.97
N ALA A 60 0.32 -4.90 -10.39
CA ALA A 60 1.65 -4.49 -10.86
C ALA A 60 2.22 -5.43 -11.94
#